data_AF-Q4ACJ8-F1
#
_entry.id   AF-Q4ACJ8-F1
#
_cell.length_a   1.000
_cell.length_b   1.000
_cell.length_c   1.000
_cell.angle_alpha   90.00
_cell.angle_beta   90.00
_cell.angle_gamma   90.00
#
_symmetry.space_group_name_H-M   'P 1'
#
loop_
_entity.id
_entity.type
_entity.pdbx_description
1 polymer ?
#
loop_
_entity_poly.entity_id
_entity_poly.type
_entity_poly.pdbx_seq_one_letter_code
_entity_poly.pdbx_strand_id
1 'polypeptide(L)' 'MNAASSQLDVIGNNIANSQTVGFKSGSVTFADMFAGSKVGLGVTVASVNQDFKDGTTTTTNRGLDVAISGQGFFRM' A
#
# COMPACT_ATOMS: atom_id res chain seq x y z
N MET A 1 -18.10 -4.87 10.07
CA MET A 1 -18.04 -3.45 9.65
C MET A 1 -16.62 -2.86 9.71
N ASN A 2 -15.73 -3.39 10.56
CA ASN A 2 -14.35 -2.85 10.69
C ASN A 2 -13.46 -3.08 9.45
N ALA A 3 -13.62 -4.21 8.75
CA ALA A 3 -12.83 -4.53 7.55
C ALA A 3 -13.01 -3.50 6.41
N ALA A 4 -14.25 -3.06 6.17
CA ALA A 4 -14.53 -2.05 5.15
C ALA A 4 -13.95 -0.68 5.53
N SER A 5 -14.03 -0.29 6.80
CA SER A 5 -13.42 0.95 7.30
C SER A 5 -11.91 0.97 7.10
N SER A 6 -11.20 -0.12 7.43
CA SER A 6 -9.76 -0.21 7.21
C SER A 6 -9.36 -0.08 5.74
N GLN A 7 -10.17 -0.56 4.80
CA GLN A 7 -9.92 -0.35 3.37
C GLN A 7 -10.11 1.11 2.96
N LEU A 8 -11.12 1.79 3.49
CA LEU A 8 -11.32 3.22 3.25
C LEU A 8 -10.15 4.05 3.81
N ASP A 9 -9.63 3.69 4.98
CA ASP A 9 -8.48 4.36 5.58
C ASP A 9 -7.22 4.24 4.71
N VAL A 10 -6.95 3.04 4.17
CA VAL A 10 -5.81 2.81 3.26
C VAL A 10 -6.00 3.55 1.93
N ILE A 11 -7.21 3.55 1.37
CA ILE A 11 -7.52 4.33 0.15
C ILE A 11 -7.31 5.82 0.41
N GLY A 12 -7.82 6.34 1.54
CA GLY A 12 -7.64 7.74 1.94
C GLY A 12 -6.17 8.10 2.09
N ASN A 13 -5.38 7.23 2.71
CA ASN A 13 -3.94 7.40 2.85
C ASN A 13 -3.22 7.42 1.49
N ASN A 14 -3.57 6.52 0.58
CA ASN A 14 -3.00 6.48 -0.77
C ASN A 14 -3.29 7.77 -1.55
N ILE A 15 -4.52 8.28 -1.47
CA ILE A 15 -4.93 9.52 -2.15
C ILE A 15 -4.19 10.72 -1.55
N ALA A 16 -4.15 10.81 -0.21
CA ALA A 16 -3.46 11.90 0.48
C ALA A 16 -1.96 11.96 0.14
N ASN A 17 -1.32 10.80 -0.07
CA ASN A 17 0.10 10.70 -0.39
C ASN A 17 0.41 10.61 -1.90
N SER A 18 -0.58 10.81 -2.77
CA SER A 18 -0.40 10.68 -4.23
C SER A 18 0.62 11.66 -4.84
N GLN A 19 1.01 12.71 -4.13
CA GLN A 19 2.00 13.71 -4.58
C GLN A 19 3.38 13.56 -3.91
N THR A 20 3.54 12.57 -3.03
CA THR A 20 4.79 12.33 -2.30
C THR A 20 5.76 11.50 -3.16
N VAL A 21 6.94 12.05 -3.46
CA VAL A 21 7.98 11.35 -4.24
C VAL A 21 8.45 10.11 -3.48
N GLY A 22 8.48 8.96 -4.15
CA GLY A 22 8.92 7.69 -3.56
C GLY A 22 7.86 6.97 -2.70
N PHE A 23 6.64 7.50 -2.59
CA PHE A 23 5.55 6.80 -1.92
C PHE A 23 5.19 5.50 -2.65
N LYS A 24 4.97 4.44 -1.87
CA LYS A 24 4.45 3.15 -2.35
C LYS A 24 3.01 3.01 -1.86
N SER A 25 2.10 2.60 -2.73
CA SER A 25 0.68 2.49 -2.39
C SER A 25 0.41 1.26 -1.53
N GLY A 26 -0.50 1.37 -0.56
CA GLY A 26 -0.95 0.24 0.26
C GLY A 26 -2.21 -0.42 -0.31
N SER A 27 -2.36 -1.72 -0.10
CA SER A 27 -3.58 -2.47 -0.37
C SER A 27 -3.94 -3.34 0.83
N VAL A 28 -5.24 -3.46 1.12
CA VAL A 28 -5.73 -4.30 2.23
C VAL A 28 -6.06 -5.69 1.69
N THR A 29 -5.52 -6.72 2.34
CA THR A 29 -5.89 -8.11 2.09
C THR A 29 -6.79 -8.61 3.22
N PHE A 30 -7.87 -9.29 2.86
CA PHE A 30 -8.86 -9.80 3.79
C PHE A 30 -8.75 -11.32 3.93
N ALA A 31 -9.13 -11.85 5.10
CA ALA A 31 -9.26 -13.27 5.34
C ALA A 31 -10.61 -13.58 6.03
N ASP A 32 -11.21 -14.70 5.64
CA ASP A 32 -12.41 -15.23 6.28
C ASP A 32 -12.04 -15.92 7.60
N MET A 33 -12.89 -15.72 8.61
CA MET A 33 -12.73 -16.37 9.91
C MET A 33 -13.65 -17.60 9.99
N PHE A 34 -13.07 -18.77 10.27
CA PHE A 34 -13.81 -20.00 10.51
C PHE A 34 -13.60 -20.47 11.96
N ALA A 35 -14.70 -20.76 12.67
CA ALA A 35 -14.65 -21.66 13.83
C ALA A 35 -15.02 -23.07 13.36
N GLY A 36 -14.70 -24.12 14.13
CA GLY A 36 -14.94 -25.53 13.76
C GLY A 36 -16.41 -25.95 13.50
N SER A 37 -17.35 -25.01 13.44
CA SER A 37 -18.70 -25.18 12.91
C SER A 37 -18.74 -24.68 11.48
N LYS A 38 -19.52 -25.31 10.58
CA LYS A 38 -19.62 -24.95 9.14
C LYS A 38 -20.22 -23.55 8.86
N VAL A 39 -20.28 -22.68 9.86
CA VAL A 39 -20.78 -21.30 9.79
C VAL A 39 -19.59 -20.35 9.79
N GLY A 40 -19.45 -19.56 8.73
CA GLY A 40 -18.42 -18.52 8.65
C GLY A 40 -18.66 -17.42 9.69
N LEU A 41 -17.60 -16.97 10.36
CA LEU A 41 -17.66 -15.97 11.42
C LEU A 41 -17.44 -14.53 10.93
N GLY A 42 -17.38 -14.33 9.61
CA GLY A 42 -17.17 -13.04 8.97
C GLY A 42 -15.75 -12.86 8.42
N VAL A 43 -15.40 -11.61 8.13
CA VAL A 43 -14.14 -11.22 7.47
C VAL A 43 -13.29 -10.35 8.40
N THR A 44 -11.98 -10.57 8.41
CA THR A 44 -10.99 -9.74 9.09
C THR A 44 -9.92 -9.22 8.13
N VAL A 45 -9.24 -8.15 8.51
CA VAL A 45 -8.05 -7.68 7.81
C VAL A 45 -6.90 -8.64 8.11
N ALA A 46 -6.36 -9.28 7.08
CA ALA A 46 -5.24 -10.19 7.20
C ALA A 46 -3.91 -9.41 7.22
N SER A 47 -3.77 -8.44 6.30
CA SER A 47 -2.57 -7.62 6.19
C SER A 47 -2.82 -6.37 5.35
N VAL A 48 -1.93 -5.38 5.51
CA VAL A 48 -1.81 -4.23 4.61
C VAL A 48 -0.49 -4.37 3.86
N ASN A 49 -0.56 -4.63 2.55
CA ASN A 49 0.60 -4.88 1.69
C ASN A 49 0.93 -3.63 0.89
N GLN A 50 2.21 -3.24 0.88
CA GLN A 50 2.73 -2.16 0.06
C GLN A 50 3.03 -2.68 -1.36
N ASP A 51 2.62 -1.94 -2.39
CA ASP A 51 2.97 -2.20 -3.78
C ASP A 51 4.30 -1.49 -4.11
N PHE A 52 5.36 -2.29 -4.27
CA PHE A 52 6.71 -1.82 -4.53
C PHE A 52 7.02 -1.56 -6.01
N LYS A 53 6.04 -1.65 -6.92
CA LYS A 53 6.25 -1.32 -8.34
C LYS A 53 6.82 0.08 -8.54
N ASP A 54 7.57 0.24 -9.62
CA ASP A 54 8.13 1.52 -10.00
C ASP A 54 7.04 2.46 -10.53
N GLY A 55 7.14 3.73 -10.12
CA GLY A 55 6.33 4.81 -10.68
C GLY A 55 6.97 5.40 -11.92
N THR A 56 6.29 6.38 -12.52
CA THR A 56 6.87 7.17 -13.61
C THR A 56 7.94 8.12 -13.06
N THR A 57 9.12 8.13 -13.68
CA THR A 57 10.18 9.07 -13.32
C THR A 57 9.93 10.40 -14.02
N THR A 58 9.95 11.50 -13.27
CA THR A 58 9.81 12.86 -13.80
C THR A 58 11.16 13.58 -13.75
N THR A 59 11.51 14.26 -14.85
CA THR A 59 12.76 15.02 -14.93
C THR A 59 12.62 16.35 -14.19
N THR A 60 13.57 16.66 -13.30
CA THR A 60 13.58 17.91 -12.51
C THR A 60 14.67 18.90 -12.90
N ASN A 61 15.58 18.54 -13.83
CA ASN A 61 16.73 19.36 -14.27
C ASN A 61 17.69 19.80 -13.15
N ARG A 62 17.65 19.16 -11.98
CA ARG A 62 18.63 19.39 -10.89
C ARG A 62 19.64 18.25 -10.88
N GLY A 63 20.94 18.57 -10.89
CA GLY A 63 22.01 17.57 -10.94
C GLY A 63 22.15 16.70 -9.69
N LEU A 64 21.48 17.06 -8.59
CA LEU A 64 21.47 16.31 -7.33
C LEU A 64 20.20 15.48 -7.14
N ASP A 65 19.27 15.51 -8.10
CA ASP A 65 18.07 14.69 -8.05
C ASP A 65 18.34 13.37 -8.74
N VAL A 66 18.29 12.29 -7.97
CA VAL A 66 18.50 10.93 -8.44
C VAL A 66 17.28 10.07 -8.12
N ALA A 67 16.94 9.16 -9.03
CA ALA A 67 15.89 8.17 -8.85
C ALA A 67 16.46 6.78 -9.13
N ILE A 68 15.96 5.77 -8.42
CA ILE A 68 16.28 4.36 -8.70
C ILE A 68 15.25 3.85 -9.70
N SER A 69 15.72 3.19 -10.75
CA SER A 69 14.89 2.38 -11.65
C SER A 69 15.19 0.91 -11.37
N GLY A 70 14.17 0.13 -11.02
CA GLY A 70 14.31 -1.23 -10.51
C GLY A 70 14.36 -1.31 -8.98
N GLN A 71 14.66 -2.51 -8.48
CA GLN A 71 14.66 -2.79 -7.06
C GLN A 71 15.88 -2.20 -6.37
N GLY A 72 15.66 -1.43 -5.30
CA GLY A 72 16.72 -0.88 -4.47
C GLY A 72 16.22 0.25 -3.57
N PHE A 73 17.01 0.57 -2.56
CA PHE A 73 16.77 1.71 -1.66
C PHE A 73 18.06 2.52 -1.54
N PHE A 74 17.92 3.85 -1.41
CA PHE A 74 19.01 4.68 -0.94
C PHE A 74 19.24 4.41 0.55
N ARG A 75 20.50 4.24 0.95
CA ARG A 75 20.90 4.17 2.35
C ARG A 75 21.23 5.60 2.82
N MET A 76 20.71 5.98 4.00
CA MET A 76 21.12 7.19 4.72
C MET A 76 21.91 6.83 5.98
#